data_AF-A0A7Y9S2J8-F1
#
_entry.id   AF-A0A7Y9S2J8-F1
#
_cell.length_a   1.000
_cell.length_b   1.000
_cell.length_c   1.000
_cell.angle_alpha   90.00
_cell.angle_beta   90.00
_cell.angle_gamma   90.00
#
_symmetry.space_group_name_H-M   'P 1'
#
loop_
_entity.id
_entity.type
_entity.pdbx_description
1 polymer ?
#
loop_
_entity_poly.entity_id
_entity_poly.type
_entity_poly.pdbx_seq_one_letter_code
_entity_poly.pdbx_strand_id
1 'polypeptide(L)'
;MGSTSLGMPALPPRTAQPTWKQAWDSALYGQSGYLRHHPVSLIRDRDELVDFLVPRLSGHEHAVLLGAAGVLAPQLSNLLPGVSLRPDVPTGFTGIVVAVDWLSHVPAHVVQADDDDRARVVHVDPISGQESLGLVLDDPGVPPTLKEWLDRHWPLAGDFARAEVGTTREAAWRDVLRCLASGEAIAIEHNHLASARPLTGTLRAAGGPTIPDGTRDLFADVALDALADACEATLFVEDGPARIESRK
;
A
#
# COMPACT_ATOMS: atom_id res chain seq x y z
N MET A 1 -19.71 -11.52 -26.07
CA MET A 1 -18.97 -10.42 -26.73
C MET A 1 -19.71 -9.99 -27.99
N GLY A 2 -20.47 -8.90 -27.95
CA GLY A 2 -21.23 -8.42 -29.10
C GLY A 2 -20.29 -7.96 -30.22
N SER A 3 -20.37 -8.62 -31.37
CA SER A 3 -19.68 -8.19 -32.59
C SER A 3 -20.26 -6.85 -33.04
N THR A 4 -19.39 -5.89 -33.36
CA THR A 4 -19.80 -4.73 -34.15
C THR A 4 -20.33 -5.20 -35.52
N SER A 5 -21.14 -4.39 -36.21
CA SER A 5 -21.73 -4.73 -37.53
C SER A 5 -20.71 -5.07 -38.64
N LEU A 6 -19.41 -5.02 -38.35
CA LEU A 6 -18.29 -5.34 -39.25
C LEU A 6 -17.50 -6.60 -38.84
N GLY A 7 -17.97 -7.40 -37.88
CA GLY A 7 -17.28 -8.64 -37.49
C GLY A 7 -15.98 -8.42 -36.70
N MET A 8 -15.67 -7.19 -36.32
CA MET A 8 -14.48 -6.89 -35.51
C MET A 8 -14.78 -7.09 -34.02
N PRO A 9 -13.88 -7.77 -33.28
CA PRO A 9 -13.95 -7.76 -31.83
C PRO A 9 -13.91 -6.31 -31.36
N ALA A 10 -14.80 -5.95 -30.43
CA ALA A 10 -14.77 -4.64 -29.80
C ALA A 10 -13.37 -4.47 -29.19
N LEU A 11 -12.57 -3.57 -29.75
CA LEU A 11 -11.32 -3.16 -29.11
C LEU A 11 -11.72 -2.63 -27.72
N PRO A 12 -11.13 -3.14 -26.62
CA PRO A 12 -11.34 -2.50 -25.34
C PRO A 12 -10.98 -1.02 -25.49
N PRO A 13 -11.79 -0.09 -24.94
CA PRO A 13 -11.51 1.32 -25.08
C PRO A 13 -10.09 1.55 -24.55
N ARG A 14 -9.21 2.11 -25.40
CA ARG A 14 -7.99 2.73 -24.89
C ARG A 14 -8.48 3.90 -24.04
N THR A 15 -8.62 3.68 -22.75
CA THR A 15 -8.91 4.75 -21.81
C THR A 15 -7.74 5.73 -21.93
N ALA A 16 -8.02 6.98 -22.30
CA ALA A 16 -6.99 8.02 -22.34
C ALA A 16 -6.46 8.34 -20.92
N GLN A 17 -7.19 7.89 -19.91
CA GLN A 17 -6.91 8.13 -18.50
C GLN A 17 -5.84 7.18 -17.96
N PRO A 18 -5.03 7.63 -16.97
CA PRO A 18 -4.09 6.77 -16.28
C PRO A 18 -4.81 5.67 -15.49
N THR A 19 -4.09 4.58 -15.22
CA THR A 19 -4.51 3.62 -14.19
C THR A 19 -4.54 4.31 -12.82
N TRP A 20 -5.32 3.79 -11.87
CA TRP A 20 -5.28 4.29 -10.49
C TRP A 20 -3.86 4.33 -9.90
N LYS A 21 -3.04 3.32 -10.16
CA LYS A 21 -1.65 3.30 -9.69
C LYS A 21 -0.87 4.53 -10.17
N GLN A 22 -0.98 4.86 -11.46
CA GLN A 22 -0.26 5.98 -12.05
C GLN A 22 -0.80 7.33 -11.56
N ALA A 23 -2.13 7.48 -11.49
CA ALA A 23 -2.75 8.70 -10.98
C ALA A 23 -2.40 8.94 -9.52
N TRP A 24 -2.49 7.89 -8.69
CA TRP A 24 -2.15 7.93 -7.27
C TRP A 24 -0.67 8.25 -7.04
N ASP A 25 0.23 7.63 -7.79
CA ASP A 25 1.67 7.94 -7.76
C ASP A 25 1.95 9.42 -8.07
N SER A 26 1.35 9.95 -9.14
CA SER A 26 1.46 11.36 -9.49
C SER A 26 0.87 12.28 -8.42
N ALA A 27 -0.27 11.91 -7.83
CA ALA A 27 -0.96 12.71 -6.83
C ALA A 27 -0.18 12.81 -5.51
N LEU A 28 0.52 11.77 -5.07
CA LEU A 28 1.28 11.80 -3.82
C LEU A 28 2.74 12.19 -4.02
N TYR A 29 3.39 11.63 -5.04
CA TYR A 29 4.84 11.70 -5.24
C TYR A 29 5.25 12.47 -6.49
N GLY A 30 4.31 12.89 -7.34
CA GLY A 30 4.60 13.76 -8.49
C GLY A 30 5.15 15.12 -8.05
N GLN A 31 5.54 15.97 -9.01
CA GLN A 31 6.22 17.25 -8.72
C GLN A 31 5.46 18.15 -7.74
N SER A 32 4.13 18.16 -7.83
CA SER A 32 3.23 18.91 -6.95
C SER A 32 2.48 18.03 -5.97
N GLY A 33 2.94 16.79 -5.75
CA GLY A 33 2.20 15.78 -5.00
C GLY A 33 2.03 16.12 -3.52
N TYR A 34 0.97 15.57 -2.92
CA TYR A 34 0.56 15.83 -1.55
C TYR A 34 1.69 15.55 -0.55
N LEU A 35 2.31 14.36 -0.62
CA LEU A 35 3.35 13.92 0.30
C LEU A 35 4.71 14.60 0.11
N ARG A 36 4.87 15.43 -0.93
CA ARG A 36 6.04 16.32 -1.05
C ARG A 36 5.93 17.55 -0.16
N HIS A 37 4.71 17.93 0.21
CA HIS A 37 4.43 19.15 0.96
C HIS A 37 3.87 18.86 2.36
N HIS A 38 3.34 17.65 2.58
CA HIS A 38 2.73 17.23 3.83
C HIS A 38 3.33 15.90 4.27
N PRO A 39 3.70 15.74 5.55
CA PRO A 39 4.07 14.43 6.07
C PRO A 39 2.83 13.51 6.11
N VAL A 40 3.06 12.20 6.09
CA VAL A 40 2.01 11.22 6.38
C VAL A 40 1.46 11.50 7.78
N SER A 41 0.14 11.61 7.88
CA SER A 41 -0.54 11.89 9.14
C SER A 41 -0.62 10.64 10.01
N LEU A 42 -0.28 10.77 11.31
CA LEU A 42 -0.50 9.71 12.27
C LEU A 42 -1.94 9.77 12.77
N ILE A 43 -2.77 8.83 12.32
CA ILE A 43 -4.19 8.73 12.72
C ILE A 43 -4.45 7.67 13.79
N ARG A 44 -3.42 6.88 14.13
CA ARG A 44 -3.45 5.89 15.21
C ARG A 44 -3.29 6.54 16.57
N ASP A 45 -3.66 5.80 17.61
CA ASP A 45 -3.38 6.19 18.99
C ASP A 45 -1.88 6.31 19.21
N ARG A 46 -1.46 7.50 19.64
CA ARG A 46 -0.05 7.84 19.81
C ARG A 46 0.55 7.13 21.01
N ASP A 47 -0.18 7.05 22.11
CA ASP A 47 0.33 6.52 23.37
C ASP A 47 0.45 4.99 23.27
N GLU A 48 -0.54 4.32 22.67
CA GLU A 48 -0.47 2.89 22.37
C GLU A 48 0.75 2.53 21.50
N LEU A 49 1.01 3.31 20.45
CA LEU A 49 2.18 3.09 19.59
C LEU A 49 3.49 3.34 20.32
N VAL A 50 3.57 4.39 21.15
CA VAL A 50 4.79 4.68 21.91
C VAL A 50 5.06 3.58 22.93
N ASP A 51 4.05 3.12 23.66
CA ASP A 51 4.15 2.03 24.62
C ASP A 51 4.59 0.71 23.94
N PHE A 52 4.09 0.46 22.73
CA PHE A 52 4.52 -0.69 21.93
C PHE A 52 5.96 -0.57 21.43
N LEU A 53 6.35 0.61 20.94
CA LEU A 53 7.63 0.81 20.26
C LEU A 53 8.81 0.99 21.22
N VAL A 54 8.63 1.68 22.36
CA VAL A 54 9.74 1.99 23.28
C VAL A 54 10.51 0.74 23.73
N PRO A 55 9.85 -0.35 24.19
CA PRO A 55 10.55 -1.58 24.57
C PRO A 55 11.31 -2.20 23.40
N ARG A 56 10.75 -2.14 22.18
CA ARG A 56 11.35 -2.72 20.97
C ARG A 56 12.58 -1.93 20.53
N LEU A 57 12.48 -0.61 20.51
CA LEU A 57 13.56 0.27 20.08
C LEU A 57 14.73 0.31 21.08
N SER A 58 14.46 0.15 22.38
CA SER A 58 15.50 0.25 23.41
C SER A 58 16.61 -0.80 23.33
N GLY A 59 16.38 -1.90 22.60
CA GLY A 59 17.37 -2.94 22.34
C GLY A 59 18.32 -2.64 21.16
N HIS A 60 18.17 -1.51 20.47
CA HIS A 60 18.91 -1.18 19.26
C HIS A 60 19.61 0.17 19.37
N GLU A 61 20.83 0.30 18.85
CA GLU A 61 21.54 1.59 18.80
C GLU A 61 21.00 2.52 17.71
N HIS A 62 20.40 1.96 16.65
CA HIS A 62 19.85 2.69 15.51
C HIS A 62 18.42 2.25 15.19
N ALA A 63 17.56 3.22 14.89
CA ALA A 63 16.21 2.97 14.42
C ALA A 63 15.83 3.84 13.23
N VAL A 64 15.20 3.24 12.23
CA VAL A 64 14.58 3.97 11.11
C VAL A 64 13.08 4.07 11.35
N LEU A 65 12.52 5.27 11.18
CA LEU A 65 11.08 5.53 11.28
C LEU A 65 10.54 5.95 9.90
N LEU A 66 9.70 5.11 9.30
CA LEU A 66 9.09 5.33 7.99
C LEU A 66 7.60 5.68 8.11
N GLY A 67 7.10 6.50 7.17
CA GLY A 67 5.71 6.94 7.14
C GLY A 67 5.32 7.75 8.37
N ALA A 68 4.14 7.46 8.93
CA ALA A 68 3.61 8.14 10.11
C ALA A 68 4.47 7.92 11.36
N ALA A 69 5.33 6.90 11.40
CA ALA A 69 6.24 6.67 12.53
C ALA A 69 7.17 7.88 12.77
N GLY A 70 7.55 8.60 11.70
CA GLY A 70 8.39 9.80 11.81
C GLY A 70 7.77 10.92 12.65
N VAL A 71 6.43 10.97 12.76
CA VAL A 71 5.71 11.92 13.61
C VAL A 71 5.99 11.69 15.11
N LEU A 72 6.40 10.48 15.49
CA LEU A 72 6.77 10.12 16.85
C LEU A 72 8.23 10.44 17.18
N ALA A 73 9.06 10.80 16.19
CA ALA A 73 10.50 10.94 16.39
C ALA A 73 10.89 11.89 17.55
N PRO A 74 10.28 13.08 17.73
CA PRO A 74 10.63 13.96 18.86
C PRO A 74 10.32 13.36 20.23
N GLN A 75 9.23 12.59 20.34
CA GLN A 75 8.83 11.94 21.60
C GLN A 75 9.74 10.74 21.88
N LEU A 76 10.00 9.92 20.87
CA LEU A 76 10.86 8.75 20.99
C LEU A 76 12.31 9.14 21.30
N SER A 77 12.85 10.22 20.71
CA SER A 77 14.22 10.68 21.01
C SER A 77 14.40 11.13 22.46
N ASN A 78 13.35 11.65 23.09
CA ASN A 78 13.38 12.05 24.49
C ASN A 78 13.34 10.83 25.43
N LEU A 79 12.55 9.82 25.06
CA LEU A 79 12.39 8.59 25.85
C LEU A 79 13.59 7.63 25.67
N LEU A 80 14.26 7.69 24.52
CA LEU A 80 15.33 6.79 24.10
C LEU A 80 16.58 7.58 23.68
N PRO A 81 17.25 8.32 24.59
CA PRO A 81 18.38 9.17 24.24
C PRO A 81 19.61 8.41 23.70
N GLY A 82 19.67 7.09 23.91
CA GLY A 82 20.71 6.22 23.38
C GLY A 82 20.44 5.65 21.98
N VAL A 83 19.25 5.91 21.40
CA VAL A 83 18.84 5.36 20.11
C VAL A 83 18.87 6.44 19.05
N SER A 84 19.68 6.23 18.01
CA SER A 84 19.79 7.15 16.88
C SER A 84 18.64 6.93 15.90
N LEU A 85 17.70 7.88 15.85
CA LEU A 85 16.54 7.86 14.96
C LEU A 85 16.85 8.51 13.61
N ARG A 86 16.37 7.91 12.52
CA ARG A 86 16.52 8.47 11.15
C ARG A 86 15.30 8.19 10.25
N PRO A 87 15.10 8.97 9.18
CA PRO A 87 13.95 8.82 8.28
C PRO A 87 14.20 7.92 7.05
N ASP A 88 15.42 7.39 6.87
CA ASP A 88 15.82 6.65 5.67
C ASP A 88 16.56 5.34 6.03
N VAL A 89 16.42 4.30 5.19
CA VAL A 89 17.07 2.99 5.40
C VAL A 89 18.34 2.90 4.53
N PRO A 90 19.56 3.00 5.09
CA PRO A 90 20.78 2.88 4.31
C PRO A 90 21.00 1.41 3.90
N THR A 91 21.77 1.19 2.84
CA THR A 91 22.25 -0.17 2.53
C THR A 91 23.19 -0.67 3.63
N GLY A 92 22.99 -1.90 4.09
CA GLY A 92 23.77 -2.50 5.18
C GLY A 92 23.33 -2.04 6.58
N PHE A 93 22.08 -1.60 6.73
CA PHE A 93 21.56 -1.09 8.00
C PHE A 93 21.57 -2.17 9.09
N THR A 94 22.07 -1.83 10.28
CA THR A 94 22.00 -2.67 11.48
C THR A 94 21.18 -1.94 12.54
N GLY A 95 20.08 -2.56 12.97
CA GLY A 95 19.15 -1.97 13.93
C GLY A 95 17.72 -2.37 13.63
N ILE A 96 16.79 -1.48 13.92
CA ILE A 96 15.35 -1.72 13.75
C ILE A 96 14.71 -0.73 12.77
N VAL A 97 13.92 -1.23 11.82
CA VAL A 97 13.09 -0.40 10.93
C VAL A 97 11.64 -0.50 11.37
N VAL A 98 10.99 0.63 11.59
CA VAL A 98 9.57 0.71 11.93
C VAL A 98 8.85 1.53 10.87
N ALA A 99 7.96 0.88 10.13
CA ALA A 99 7.02 1.52 9.23
C ALA A 99 5.64 1.58 9.89
N VAL A 100 5.07 2.78 10.01
CA VAL A 100 3.68 2.96 10.44
C VAL A 100 2.94 3.71 9.34
N ASP A 101 1.86 3.11 8.86
CA ASP A 101 1.01 3.64 7.77
C ASP A 101 1.84 4.13 6.57
N TRP A 102 2.89 3.40 6.21
CA TRP A 102 3.77 3.77 5.11
C TRP A 102 3.35 3.05 3.83
N LEU A 103 3.13 1.74 3.91
CA LEU A 103 2.74 0.92 2.77
C LEU A 103 1.30 1.18 2.32
N SER A 104 0.43 1.64 3.21
CA SER A 104 -0.92 2.09 2.85
C SER A 104 -0.92 3.23 1.83
N HIS A 105 0.12 4.05 1.81
CA HIS A 105 0.32 5.18 0.88
C HIS A 105 1.11 4.80 -0.38
N VAL A 106 1.75 3.63 -0.40
CA VAL A 106 2.43 3.15 -1.61
C VAL A 106 1.39 2.82 -2.69
N PRO A 107 1.49 3.41 -3.90
CA PRO A 107 0.45 3.31 -4.91
C PRO A 107 0.26 1.88 -5.41
N ALA A 108 -0.99 1.44 -5.45
CA ALA A 108 -1.39 0.12 -5.93
C ALA A 108 -2.22 0.21 -7.22
N HIS A 109 -2.17 -0.86 -8.02
CA HIS A 109 -3.18 -1.02 -9.06
C HIS A 109 -4.52 -1.34 -8.40
N VAL A 110 -5.58 -0.80 -8.97
CA VAL A 110 -6.93 -1.13 -8.56
C VAL A 110 -7.58 -1.94 -9.67
N VAL A 111 -8.23 -3.02 -9.30
CA VAL A 111 -8.93 -3.91 -10.22
C VAL A 111 -10.38 -4.09 -9.78
N GLN A 112 -11.27 -4.26 -10.74
CA GLN A 112 -12.69 -4.46 -10.49
C GLN A 112 -13.27 -5.49 -11.45
N ALA A 113 -14.20 -6.32 -10.97
CA ALA A 113 -14.98 -7.21 -11.81
C ALA A 113 -15.89 -6.43 -12.76
N ASP A 114 -15.94 -6.83 -14.04
CA ASP A 114 -16.95 -6.39 -15.00
C ASP A 114 -18.24 -7.22 -14.89
N ASP A 115 -19.23 -6.92 -15.73
CA ASP A 115 -20.51 -7.65 -15.78
C ASP A 115 -20.38 -9.12 -16.22
N ASP A 116 -19.20 -9.54 -16.71
CA ASP A 116 -18.87 -10.92 -17.08
C ASP A 116 -17.97 -11.59 -16.00
N ASP A 117 -17.90 -11.05 -14.78
CA ASP A 117 -17.03 -11.48 -13.67
C ASP A 117 -15.52 -11.48 -13.99
N ARG A 118 -15.10 -10.71 -15.01
CA ARG A 118 -13.67 -10.60 -15.36
C ARG A 118 -13.05 -9.41 -14.67
N ALA A 119 -11.96 -9.66 -13.94
CA ALA A 119 -11.17 -8.60 -13.34
C ALA A 119 -10.54 -7.71 -14.43
N ARG A 120 -10.75 -6.39 -14.30
CA ARG A 120 -10.20 -5.36 -15.16
C ARG A 120 -9.42 -4.34 -14.36
N VAL A 121 -8.36 -3.80 -14.96
CA VAL A 121 -7.65 -2.65 -14.39
C VAL A 121 -8.58 -1.43 -14.38
N VAL A 122 -8.65 -0.71 -13.27
CA VAL A 122 -9.44 0.51 -13.14
C VAL A 122 -8.59 1.74 -13.45
N HIS A 123 -9.11 2.58 -14.33
CA HIS A 123 -8.56 3.87 -14.70
C HIS A 123 -9.38 5.00 -14.06
N VAL A 124 -8.75 6.15 -13.87
CA VAL A 124 -9.38 7.31 -13.22
C VAL A 124 -8.97 8.60 -13.89
N ASP A 125 -9.92 9.49 -14.11
CA ASP A 125 -9.66 10.89 -14.45
C ASP A 125 -9.15 11.64 -13.21
N PRO A 126 -7.90 12.15 -13.20
CA PRO A 126 -7.34 12.82 -12.03
C PRO A 126 -8.03 14.13 -11.64
N ILE A 127 -8.85 14.71 -12.53
CA ILE A 127 -9.55 15.97 -12.26
C ILE A 127 -10.93 15.68 -11.65
N SER A 128 -11.71 14.79 -12.28
CA SER A 128 -13.09 14.55 -11.87
C SER A 128 -13.25 13.38 -10.90
N GLY A 129 -12.25 12.50 -10.81
CA GLY A 129 -12.36 11.22 -10.10
C GLY A 129 -13.22 10.18 -10.83
N GLN A 130 -13.70 10.47 -12.05
CA GLN A 130 -14.50 9.51 -12.81
C GLN A 130 -13.66 8.28 -13.17
N GLU A 131 -14.19 7.11 -12.83
CA GLU A 131 -13.54 5.84 -13.10
C GLU A 131 -14.03 5.21 -14.41
N SER A 132 -13.16 4.41 -15.03
CA SER A 132 -13.51 3.57 -16.17
C SER A 132 -12.76 2.25 -16.10
N LEU A 133 -13.40 1.17 -16.58
CA LEU A 133 -12.77 -0.14 -16.68
C LEU A 133 -11.88 -0.20 -17.93
N GLY A 134 -10.65 -0.65 -17.73
CA GLY A 134 -9.65 -0.85 -18.78
C GLY A 134 -9.59 -2.30 -19.28
N LEU A 135 -8.36 -2.74 -19.56
CA LEU A 135 -8.08 -4.10 -20.02
C LEU A 135 -8.38 -5.14 -18.94
N VAL A 136 -8.82 -6.33 -19.38
CA VAL A 136 -8.88 -7.52 -18.50
C VAL A 136 -7.47 -7.95 -18.11
N LEU A 137 -7.32 -8.58 -16.95
CA LEU A 137 -5.98 -8.95 -16.44
C LEU A 137 -5.25 -9.99 -17.30
N ASP A 138 -5.99 -10.76 -18.10
CA ASP A 138 -5.45 -11.79 -19.00
C ASP A 138 -5.00 -11.20 -20.35
N ASP A 139 -5.23 -9.91 -20.57
CA ASP A 139 -4.81 -9.21 -21.79
C ASP A 139 -3.28 -9.10 -21.83
N PRO A 140 -2.63 -9.37 -22.99
CA PRO A 140 -1.17 -9.25 -23.13
C PRO A 140 -0.59 -7.86 -22.80
N GLY A 141 -1.41 -6.81 -22.82
CA GLY A 141 -1.03 -5.46 -22.43
C GLY A 141 -0.99 -5.20 -20.91
N VAL A 142 -1.44 -6.16 -20.10
CA VAL A 142 -1.43 -6.08 -18.63
C VAL A 142 -0.32 -6.96 -18.07
N PRO A 143 0.48 -6.51 -17.09
CA PRO A 143 1.49 -7.36 -16.48
C PRO A 143 0.83 -8.59 -15.82
N PRO A 144 1.29 -9.82 -16.12
CA PRO A 144 0.66 -11.05 -15.61
C PRO A 144 0.71 -11.16 -14.08
N THR A 145 1.68 -10.48 -13.46
CA THR A 145 1.83 -10.41 -12.00
C THR A 145 0.60 -9.83 -11.30
N LEU A 146 -0.22 -9.00 -11.97
CA LEU A 146 -1.46 -8.50 -11.39
C LEU A 146 -2.46 -9.64 -11.20
N LYS A 147 -2.64 -10.47 -12.24
CA LYS A 147 -3.56 -11.60 -12.21
C LYS A 147 -3.09 -12.65 -11.21
N GLU A 148 -1.81 -13.02 -11.27
CA GLU A 148 -1.20 -14.01 -10.39
C GLU A 148 -1.35 -13.63 -8.92
N TRP A 149 -1.15 -12.34 -8.60
CA TRP A 149 -1.33 -11.84 -7.25
C TRP A 149 -2.80 -11.89 -6.82
N LEU A 150 -3.71 -11.42 -7.69
CA LEU A 150 -5.14 -11.38 -7.41
C LEU A 150 -5.70 -12.78 -7.14
N ASP A 151 -5.42 -13.74 -8.03
CA ASP A 151 -5.88 -15.12 -7.93
C ASP A 151 -5.40 -15.79 -6.64
N ARG A 152 -4.21 -15.42 -6.15
CA ARG A 152 -3.63 -16.02 -4.94
C ARG A 152 -4.14 -15.39 -3.65
N HIS A 153 -4.25 -14.06 -3.63
CA HIS A 153 -4.38 -13.32 -2.36
C HIS A 153 -5.71 -12.60 -2.19
N TRP A 154 -6.40 -12.28 -3.27
CA TRP A 154 -7.68 -11.56 -3.21
C TRP A 154 -8.59 -11.93 -4.39
N PRO A 155 -9.01 -13.20 -4.52
CA PRO A 155 -9.98 -13.58 -5.55
C PRO A 155 -11.25 -12.73 -5.41
N LEU A 156 -11.65 -12.07 -6.49
CA LEU A 156 -12.86 -11.24 -6.49
C LEU A 156 -14.09 -12.14 -6.38
N ALA A 157 -15.01 -11.77 -5.49
CA ALA A 157 -16.26 -12.47 -5.29
C ALA A 157 -17.43 -11.48 -5.32
N GLY A 158 -18.30 -11.63 -6.30
CA GLY A 158 -19.52 -10.84 -6.46
C GLY A 158 -19.38 -9.68 -7.46
N ASP A 159 -20.55 -9.22 -7.90
CA ASP A 159 -20.70 -8.16 -8.89
C ASP A 159 -19.96 -6.88 -8.44
N PHE A 160 -19.17 -6.31 -9.34
CA PHE A 160 -18.39 -5.09 -9.09
C PHE A 160 -17.39 -5.20 -7.93
N ALA A 161 -17.04 -6.41 -7.49
CA ALA A 161 -16.02 -6.60 -6.47
C ALA A 161 -14.69 -5.99 -6.91
N ARG A 162 -13.97 -5.40 -5.95
CA ARG A 162 -12.79 -4.56 -6.18
C ARG A 162 -11.66 -4.95 -5.23
N ALA A 163 -10.44 -4.84 -5.73
CA ALA A 163 -9.24 -5.09 -4.94
C ALA A 163 -8.10 -4.11 -5.28
N GLU A 164 -7.30 -3.78 -4.27
CA GLU A 164 -6.01 -3.13 -4.44
C GLU A 164 -4.89 -4.18 -4.51
N VAL A 165 -4.22 -4.29 -5.66
CA VAL A 165 -3.19 -5.30 -5.93
C VAL A 165 -1.88 -4.93 -5.23
N GLY A 166 -1.42 -5.79 -4.31
CA GLY A 166 -0.34 -5.49 -3.36
C GLY A 166 1.10 -5.57 -3.89
N THR A 167 1.33 -5.99 -5.14
CA THR A 167 2.68 -6.24 -5.71
C THR A 167 3.69 -5.11 -5.51
N THR A 168 3.25 -3.84 -5.57
CA THR A 168 4.10 -2.66 -5.40
C THR A 168 4.52 -2.44 -3.95
N ARG A 169 3.62 -2.74 -3.01
CA ARG A 169 3.85 -2.65 -1.57
C ARG A 169 4.80 -3.74 -1.11
N GLU A 170 4.64 -4.95 -1.64
CA GLU A 170 5.57 -6.05 -1.40
C GLU A 170 6.96 -5.75 -1.94
N ALA A 171 7.06 -5.15 -3.14
CA ALA A 171 8.35 -4.72 -3.67
C ALA A 171 9.01 -3.66 -2.77
N ALA A 172 8.25 -2.65 -2.34
CA ALA A 172 8.74 -1.61 -1.43
C ALA A 172 9.21 -2.18 -0.09
N TRP A 173 8.48 -3.14 0.50
CA TRP A 173 8.89 -3.78 1.74
C TRP A 173 10.11 -4.68 1.55
N ARG A 174 10.17 -5.46 0.45
CA ARG A 174 11.37 -6.24 0.12
C ARG A 174 12.61 -5.38 -0.05
N ASP A 175 12.48 -4.17 -0.59
CA ASP A 175 13.60 -3.22 -0.68
C ASP A 175 14.08 -2.74 0.70
N VAL A 176 13.17 -2.50 1.65
CA VAL A 176 13.54 -2.22 3.05
C VAL A 176 14.30 -3.41 3.64
N LEU A 177 13.78 -4.63 3.49
CA LEU A 177 14.42 -5.84 4.02
C LEU A 177 15.79 -6.12 3.40
N ARG A 178 15.96 -5.81 2.10
CA ARG A 178 17.23 -5.94 1.38
C ARG A 178 18.31 -4.99 1.93
N CYS A 179 17.92 -3.83 2.43
CA CYS A 179 18.84 -2.88 3.04
C CYS A 179 19.35 -3.32 4.41
N LEU A 180 18.67 -4.22 5.12
CA LEU A 180 19.12 -4.72 6.43
C LEU A 180 20.35 -5.62 6.29
N ALA A 181 21.38 -5.38 7.10
CA ALA A 181 22.47 -6.32 7.34
C ALA A 181 22.07 -7.32 8.45
N SER A 182 21.53 -6.80 9.55
CA SER A 182 21.03 -7.58 10.70
C SER A 182 20.03 -6.75 11.50
N GLY A 183 19.14 -7.41 12.24
CA GLY A 183 18.18 -6.75 13.12
C GLY A 183 16.73 -7.03 12.71
N GLU A 184 15.87 -6.04 12.88
CA GLU A 184 14.41 -6.24 12.82
C GLU A 184 13.72 -5.21 11.92
N ALA A 185 12.61 -5.62 11.30
CA ALA A 185 11.73 -4.72 10.57
C ALA A 185 10.27 -4.99 10.96
N ILE A 186 9.54 -3.93 11.27
CA ILE A 186 8.15 -3.97 11.71
C ILE A 186 7.33 -3.06 10.78
N ALA A 187 6.25 -3.58 10.22
CA ALA A 187 5.26 -2.78 9.49
C ALA A 187 3.90 -2.86 10.18
N ILE A 188 3.36 -1.70 10.55
CA ILE A 188 2.04 -1.51 11.16
C ILE A 188 1.21 -0.68 10.18
N GLU A 189 0.20 -1.30 9.57
CA GLU A 189 -0.53 -0.71 8.44
C GLU A 189 -2.03 -0.76 8.67
N HIS A 190 -2.78 0.13 8.01
CA HIS A 190 -4.21 -0.10 7.85
C HIS A 190 -4.37 -1.36 7.02
N ASN A 191 -5.19 -2.31 7.47
CA ASN A 191 -5.11 -3.65 6.91
C ASN A 191 -6.42 -4.41 6.96
N HIS A 192 -6.43 -5.49 6.18
CA HIS A 192 -7.38 -6.59 6.25
C HIS A 192 -6.65 -7.91 5.99
N LEU A 193 -7.28 -9.01 6.38
CA LEU A 193 -6.79 -10.38 6.16
C LEU A 193 -7.64 -11.09 5.11
N ALA A 194 -7.17 -12.23 4.59
CA ALA A 194 -7.92 -13.08 3.64
C ALA A 194 -9.37 -13.34 4.07
N SER A 195 -9.63 -13.56 5.37
CA SER A 195 -10.96 -13.87 5.91
C SER A 195 -11.92 -12.67 5.96
N ALA A 196 -11.41 -11.44 5.76
CA ALA A 196 -12.15 -10.20 5.97
C ALA A 196 -11.92 -9.18 4.84
N ARG A 197 -11.60 -9.65 3.63
CA ARG A 197 -11.36 -8.79 2.47
C ARG A 197 -12.61 -7.97 2.11
N PRO A 198 -12.52 -6.62 2.05
CA PRO A 198 -13.65 -5.78 1.65
C PRO A 198 -14.05 -5.99 0.20
N LEU A 199 -15.35 -6.13 -0.07
CA LEU A 199 -15.87 -6.32 -1.43
C LEU A 199 -15.65 -5.10 -2.32
N THR A 200 -15.72 -3.88 -1.74
CA THR A 200 -15.62 -2.62 -2.48
C THR A 200 -14.21 -2.05 -2.51
N GLY A 201 -13.19 -2.82 -2.12
CA GLY A 201 -11.86 -2.29 -1.87
C GLY A 201 -11.84 -1.29 -0.70
N THR A 202 -10.72 -0.59 -0.55
CA THR A 202 -10.45 0.30 0.59
C THR A 202 -9.83 1.64 0.22
N LEU A 203 -9.50 1.86 -1.06
CA LEU A 203 -8.93 3.11 -1.54
C LEU A 203 -9.81 4.32 -1.20
N ARG A 204 -9.23 5.29 -0.50
CA ARG A 204 -9.92 6.49 -0.02
C ARG A 204 -8.97 7.67 0.10
N ALA A 205 -9.54 8.88 0.10
CA ALA A 205 -8.82 10.10 0.41
C ALA A 205 -8.96 10.48 1.89
N ALA A 206 -7.98 11.22 2.42
CA ALA A 206 -8.07 11.85 3.73
C ALA A 206 -9.08 13.01 3.70
N GLY A 207 -10.36 12.69 3.96
CA GLY A 207 -11.45 13.66 4.07
C GLY A 207 -11.97 14.17 2.73
N GLY A 208 -13.16 13.70 2.34
CA GLY A 208 -13.85 14.13 1.12
C GLY A 208 -13.77 13.09 -0.01
N PRO A 209 -14.03 13.50 -1.26
CA PRO A 209 -14.05 12.61 -2.42
C PRO A 209 -12.67 11.99 -2.72
N THR A 210 -12.66 10.73 -3.16
CA THR A 210 -11.45 10.02 -3.58
C THR A 210 -11.05 10.46 -5.01
N ILE A 211 -10.28 11.54 -5.11
CA ILE A 211 -9.80 12.11 -6.38
C ILE A 211 -8.27 12.25 -6.32
N PRO A 212 -7.51 11.73 -7.31
CA PRO A 212 -6.05 11.85 -7.33
C PRO A 212 -5.60 13.17 -7.96
N ASP A 213 -6.04 14.30 -7.40
CA ASP A 213 -5.69 15.65 -7.85
C ASP A 213 -4.46 16.25 -7.14
N GLY A 214 -3.90 15.51 -6.18
CA GLY A 214 -2.74 15.91 -5.37
C GLY A 214 -3.05 16.89 -4.23
N THR A 215 -4.30 17.25 -4.01
CA THR A 215 -4.71 18.17 -2.93
C THR A 215 -4.92 17.46 -1.59
N ARG A 216 -5.06 16.13 -1.61
CA ARG A 216 -5.33 15.30 -0.44
C ARG A 216 -4.47 14.06 -0.44
N ASP A 217 -4.32 13.50 0.75
CA ASP A 217 -3.73 12.19 0.91
C ASP A 217 -4.63 11.10 0.33
N LEU A 218 -4.02 10.03 -0.15
CA LEU A 218 -4.68 8.87 -0.72
C LEU A 218 -4.05 7.59 -0.15
N PHE A 219 -4.89 6.70 0.34
CA PHE A 219 -4.44 5.47 0.96
C PHE A 219 -5.46 4.37 0.79
N ALA A 220 -4.97 3.13 0.83
CA ALA A 220 -5.79 1.94 0.86
C ALA A 220 -5.21 0.96 1.87
N ASP A 221 -6.07 0.14 2.45
CA ASP A 221 -5.64 -0.86 3.40
C ASP A 221 -4.74 -1.89 2.71
N VAL A 222 -3.85 -2.48 3.50
CA VAL A 222 -2.85 -3.45 3.08
C VAL A 222 -3.38 -4.85 3.32
N ALA A 223 -3.25 -5.66 2.28
CA ALA A 223 -3.34 -7.11 2.30
C ALA A 223 -2.25 -7.73 3.20
N LEU A 224 -2.39 -7.64 4.53
CA LEU A 224 -1.27 -7.84 5.45
C LEU A 224 -0.78 -9.29 5.46
N ASP A 225 -1.68 -10.26 5.28
CA ASP A 225 -1.36 -11.68 5.10
C ASP A 225 -0.60 -11.94 3.79
N ALA A 226 -0.97 -11.27 2.69
CA ALA A 226 -0.27 -11.38 1.42
C ALA A 226 1.13 -10.76 1.50
N LEU A 227 1.25 -9.60 2.16
CA LEU A 227 2.53 -8.95 2.40
C LEU A 227 3.45 -9.83 3.26
N ALA A 228 2.90 -10.48 4.30
CA ALA A 228 3.63 -11.41 5.14
C ALA A 228 4.16 -12.60 4.33
N ASP A 229 3.31 -13.25 3.53
CA ASP A 229 3.67 -14.37 2.65
C ASP A 229 4.78 -13.97 1.65
N ALA A 230 4.59 -12.86 0.94
CA ALA A 230 5.52 -12.39 -0.09
C ALA A 230 6.89 -11.94 0.43
N CYS A 231 7.02 -11.72 1.74
CA CYS A 231 8.24 -11.24 2.39
C CYS A 231 8.76 -12.17 3.48
N GLU A 232 8.20 -13.39 3.58
CA GLU A 232 8.54 -14.39 4.60
C GLU A 232 8.52 -13.80 6.03
N ALA A 233 7.57 -12.89 6.28
CA ALA A 233 7.42 -12.19 7.55
C ALA A 233 6.42 -12.90 8.47
N THR A 234 6.58 -12.71 9.77
CA THR A 234 5.62 -13.24 10.75
C THR A 234 4.48 -12.23 10.94
N LEU A 235 3.25 -12.68 10.75
CA LEU A 235 2.04 -11.90 10.97
C LEU A 235 1.60 -11.96 12.44
N PHE A 236 1.32 -10.80 13.04
CA PHE A 236 0.76 -10.68 14.38
C PHE A 236 -0.56 -9.91 14.31
N VAL A 237 -1.62 -10.48 14.88
CA VAL A 237 -2.98 -9.90 14.92
C VAL A 237 -3.51 -9.72 16.35
N GLU A 238 -2.72 -10.14 17.32
CA GLU A 238 -2.96 -10.04 18.76
C GLU A 238 -1.72 -9.42 19.43
N ASP A 239 -1.84 -9.08 20.72
CA ASP A 239 -0.75 -8.49 21.52
C ASP A 239 -0.18 -7.19 20.92
N GLY A 240 -1.02 -6.16 20.88
CA GLY A 240 -0.71 -4.84 20.35
C GLY A 240 -1.28 -4.61 18.94
N PRO A 241 -0.73 -3.62 18.19
CA PRO A 241 -1.23 -3.33 16.86
C PRO A 241 -0.94 -4.48 15.89
N ALA A 242 -1.91 -4.76 15.01
CA ALA A 242 -1.75 -5.71 13.92
C ALA A 242 -0.60 -5.29 13.00
N ARG A 243 0.30 -6.24 12.70
CA ARG A 243 1.61 -5.94 12.09
C ARG A 243 2.26 -7.18 11.48
N ILE A 244 3.29 -6.95 10.68
CA ILE A 244 4.25 -7.98 10.30
C ILE A 244 5.62 -7.66 10.88
N GLU A 245 6.35 -8.70 11.29
CA GLU A 245 7.73 -8.59 11.75
C GLU A 245 8.64 -9.49 10.91
N SER A 246 9.79 -8.97 10.52
CA SER A 246 10.89 -9.72 9.88
C SER A 246 12.16 -9.57 10.72
N ARG A 247 12.98 -10.63 10.79
CA ARG A 247 14.27 -10.61 11.48
C ARG A 247 15.35 -11.14 10.55
N LYS A 248 16.53 -10.53 10.61
CA LYS A 248 17.71 -10.92 9.84
C LYS A 248 18.92 -11.12 10.75
#